data_AF-A0A8C7YBB1-F1
#
_entry.id   AF-A0A8C7YBB1-F1
#
_cell.length_a   1.000
_cell.length_b   1.000
_cell.length_c   1.000
_cell.angle_alpha   90.00
_cell.angle_beta   90.00
_cell.angle_gamma   90.00
#
_symmetry.space_group_name_H-M   'P 1'
#
loop_
_entity.id
_entity.type
_entity.pdbx_description
1 polymer ?
#
loop_
_entity_poly.entity_id
_entity_poly.type
_entity_poly.pdbx_seq_one_letter_code
_entity_poly.pdbx_strand_id
1 'polypeptide(L)'
;GVINTGNQWRTEDPLQKKLQVCETEILELKTRIKREDIKRELLGNRTSLTESHCIRCLQAFKFLVNIKRQCLDCQLYVCRSCSHFNKNEQGWLCDPCHMTR
;
A
#
# COMPACT_ATOMS: atom_id res chain seq x y z
N GLY A 1 -52.06 31.41 -11.86
CA GLY A 1 -50.64 31.31 -12.25
C GLY A 1 -49.86 30.98 -11.00
N VAL A 2 -49.16 29.86 -10.88
CA VAL A 2 -47.80 29.63 -11.40
C VAL A 2 -46.88 30.70 -10.77
N ILE A 3 -45.92 30.42 -9.89
CA ILE A 3 -44.92 29.36 -9.88
C ILE A 3 -44.30 29.24 -8.47
N ASN A 4 -43.91 28.00 -8.13
CA ASN A 4 -43.20 27.57 -6.94
C ASN A 4 -41.81 28.25 -6.88
N THR A 5 -41.54 29.11 -5.90
CA THR A 5 -40.21 29.71 -5.72
C THR A 5 -39.33 28.81 -4.86
N GLY A 6 -38.37 28.17 -5.51
CA GLY A 6 -37.03 28.11 -4.91
C GLY A 6 -36.54 26.75 -4.40
N ASN A 7 -36.92 25.64 -5.01
CA ASN A 7 -36.09 24.43 -4.95
C ASN A 7 -35.08 24.47 -6.11
N GLN A 8 -34.16 25.44 -6.09
CA GLN A 8 -33.29 25.75 -7.22
C GLN A 8 -31.81 25.57 -6.79
N TRP A 9 -31.34 24.32 -6.94
CA TRP A 9 -29.93 23.88 -7.05
C TRP A 9 -29.01 24.04 -5.84
N ARG A 10 -29.03 23.05 -4.94
CA ARG A 10 -27.81 22.60 -4.27
C ARG A 10 -27.02 21.69 -5.22
N THR A 11 -26.62 22.19 -6.38
CA THR A 11 -25.65 21.50 -7.23
C THR A 11 -24.28 21.82 -6.67
N GLU A 12 -23.66 20.84 -6.01
CA GLU A 12 -22.24 20.91 -5.63
C GLU A 12 -21.45 21.40 -6.84
N ASP A 13 -20.79 22.56 -6.69
CA ASP A 13 -19.96 23.14 -7.73
C ASP A 13 -18.95 22.06 -8.22
N PRO A 14 -18.93 21.75 -9.53
CA PRO A 14 -17.99 20.77 -10.08
C PRO A 14 -16.52 21.07 -9.73
N LEU A 15 -16.16 22.34 -9.52
CA LEU A 15 -14.83 22.76 -9.07
C LEU A 15 -14.57 22.39 -7.61
N GLN A 16 -15.58 22.55 -6.74
CA GLN A 16 -15.47 22.18 -5.33
C GLN A 16 -15.36 20.67 -5.16
N LYS A 17 -16.08 19.90 -5.98
CA LYS A 17 -15.94 18.44 -6.02
C LYS A 17 -14.55 18.01 -6.52
N LYS A 18 -14.02 18.66 -7.55
CA LYS A 18 -12.65 18.42 -8.05
C LYS A 18 -11.59 18.75 -7.01
N LEU A 19 -11.73 19.87 -6.29
CA LEU A 19 -10.81 20.28 -5.25
C LEU A 19 -10.76 19.25 -4.11
N GLN A 20 -11.92 18.80 -3.65
CA GLN A 20 -12.01 17.80 -2.59
C GLN A 20 -11.40 16.45 -2.99
N VAL A 21 -11.64 15.99 -4.22
CA VAL A 21 -11.00 14.77 -4.74
C VAL A 21 -9.48 14.90 -4.73
N CYS A 22 -8.95 16.02 -5.24
CA CYS A 22 -7.52 16.28 -5.25
C CYS A 22 -6.92 16.30 -3.83
N GLU A 23 -7.59 16.95 -2.88
CA GLU A 23 -7.15 16.96 -1.47
C GLU A 23 -7.10 15.55 -0.87
N THR A 24 -8.11 14.71 -1.15
CA THR A 24 -8.13 13.32 -0.67
C THR A 24 -7.01 12.47 -1.26
N GLU A 25 -6.76 12.58 -2.57
CA GLU A 25 -5.66 11.86 -3.24
C GLU A 25 -4.29 12.30 -2.69
N ILE A 26 -4.09 13.60 -2.50
CA ILE A 26 -2.87 14.15 -1.90
C ILE A 26 -2.67 13.61 -0.47
N LEU A 27 -3.74 13.58 0.34
CA LEU A 27 -3.68 13.07 1.71
C LEU A 27 -3.33 11.58 1.76
N GLU A 28 -3.90 10.77 0.85
CA GLU A 28 -3.59 9.36 0.73
C GLU A 28 -2.11 9.13 0.36
N LEU A 29 -1.60 9.88 -0.61
CA LEU A 29 -0.19 9.83 -1.01
C LEU A 29 0.74 10.22 0.13
N LYS A 30 0.46 11.32 0.84
CA LYS A 30 1.22 11.74 2.03
C LYS A 30 1.23 10.64 3.10
N THR A 31 0.08 10.00 3.33
CA THR A 31 -0.06 8.90 4.29
C THR A 31 0.73 7.66 3.87
N ARG A 32 0.81 7.37 2.57
CA ARG A 32 1.65 6.30 2.02
C ARG A 32 3.14 6.61 2.20
N ILE A 33 3.58 7.83 1.89
CA ILE A 33 4.97 8.27 2.08
C ILE A 33 5.38 8.12 3.54
N LYS A 34 4.59 8.68 4.47
CA LYS A 34 4.86 8.58 5.92
C LYS A 34 4.96 7.15 6.41
N ARG A 35 4.11 6.25 5.89
CA ARG A 35 4.20 4.81 6.21
C ARG A 35 5.52 4.22 5.73
N GLU A 36 5.98 4.55 4.53
CA GLU A 36 7.28 4.07 4.04
C GLU A 36 8.46 4.66 4.82
N ASP A 37 8.40 5.92 5.27
CA ASP A 37 9.46 6.53 6.07
C ASP A 37 9.60 5.87 7.44
N ILE A 38 8.48 5.61 8.12
CA ILE A 38 8.48 4.82 9.38
C ILE A 38 9.08 3.43 9.14
N LYS A 39 8.77 2.78 8.00
CA LYS A 39 9.39 1.49 7.67
C LYS A 39 10.90 1.60 7.53
N ARG A 40 11.40 2.64 6.86
CA ARG A 40 12.85 2.88 6.69
C ARG A 40 13.55 3.09 8.03
N GLU A 41 12.96 3.89 8.92
CA GLU A 41 13.51 4.11 10.26
C GLU A 41 13.58 2.80 11.08
N LEU A 42 12.54 1.97 11.02
CA LEU A 42 12.51 0.68 11.71
C LEU A 42 13.54 -0.32 11.14
N LEU A 43 13.79 -0.28 9.84
CA LEU A 43 14.71 -1.20 9.16
C LEU A 43 16.18 -0.77 9.24
N GLY A 44 16.48 0.52 9.35
CA GLY A 44 17.84 1.05 9.43
C GLY A 44 18.63 0.58 10.64
N ASN A 45 17.96 0.07 11.68
CA ASN A 45 18.60 -0.24 12.97
C ASN A 45 18.80 -1.74 13.27
N ARG A 46 18.28 -2.71 12.49
CA ARG A 46 18.35 -4.14 12.86
C ARG A 46 18.36 -5.11 11.67
N THR A 47 19.50 -5.78 11.46
CA THR A 47 19.62 -6.95 10.56
C THR A 47 18.75 -8.14 10.99
N SER A 48 18.45 -8.29 12.29
CA SER A 48 17.61 -9.37 12.81
C SER A 48 16.09 -9.18 12.58
N LEU A 49 15.65 -7.96 12.24
CA LEU A 49 14.23 -7.68 12.06
C LEU A 49 13.68 -8.36 10.80
N THR A 50 14.48 -8.37 9.72
CA THR A 50 14.09 -8.93 8.42
C THR A 50 14.01 -10.46 8.43
N GLU A 51 14.66 -11.11 9.40
CA GLU A 51 14.57 -12.56 9.61
C GLU A 51 13.27 -12.99 10.29
N SER A 52 12.68 -12.09 11.10
CA SER A 52 11.50 -12.34 11.93
C SER A 52 10.23 -11.64 11.45
N HIS A 53 10.34 -10.65 10.56
CA HIS A 53 9.23 -9.83 10.05
C HIS A 53 9.25 -9.73 8.52
N CYS A 54 8.09 -9.57 7.91
CA CYS A 54 7.97 -9.28 6.49
C CYS A 54 8.53 -7.89 6.17
N ILE A 55 9.46 -7.81 5.21
CA ILE A 55 10.10 -6.53 4.84
C ILE A 55 9.14 -5.50 4.21
N ARG A 56 7.97 -5.93 3.73
CA ARG A 56 7.00 -5.05 3.03
C ARG A 56 5.94 -4.48 3.97
N CYS A 57 5.36 -5.32 4.84
CA CYS A 57 4.31 -4.89 5.77
C CYS A 57 4.77 -4.77 7.23
N LEU A 58 6.01 -5.17 7.53
CA LEU A 58 6.61 -5.21 8.87
C LEU A 58 5.83 -6.01 9.91
N GLN A 59 4.90 -6.86 9.47
CA GLN A 59 4.24 -7.81 10.35
C GLN A 59 5.15 -9.01 10.64
N ALA A 60 5.18 -9.45 11.89
CA ALA A 60 5.93 -10.62 12.30
C ALA A 60 5.47 -11.87 11.55
N PHE A 61 6.42 -12.76 11.24
CA PHE A 61 6.10 -14.11 10.79
C PHE A 61 5.55 -14.90 11.99
N LYS A 62 4.22 -15.03 12.04
CA LYS A 62 3.57 -15.93 13.00
C LYS A 62 3.57 -17.33 12.41
N PHE A 63 4.09 -18.30 13.17
CA PHE A 63 3.93 -19.72 12.85
C PHE A 63 2.44 -19.99 12.55
N LEU A 64 2.17 -20.73 11.47
CA LEU A 64 0.86 -21.17 10.95
C LEU A 64 0.13 -20.24 9.96
N VAL A 65 0.21 -18.90 10.06
CA VAL A 65 -0.58 -17.99 9.18
C VAL A 65 0.31 -17.18 8.23
N ASN A 66 1.51 -16.80 8.67
CA ASN A 66 2.45 -15.99 7.89
C ASN A 66 3.66 -16.82 7.52
N ILE A 67 3.48 -17.76 6.58
CA ILE A 67 4.58 -18.54 6.01
C ILE A 67 5.59 -17.57 5.40
N LYS A 68 6.84 -17.69 5.87
CA LYS A 68 8.00 -16.93 5.40
C LYS A 68 8.36 -17.37 3.99
N ARG A 69 8.43 -16.43 3.05
CA ARG A 69 8.84 -16.65 1.65
C ARG A 69 9.99 -15.73 1.31
N GLN A 70 10.93 -16.19 0.49
CA GLN A 70 12.04 -15.37 0.01
C GLN A 70 11.73 -14.89 -1.41
N CYS A 71 11.89 -13.58 -1.64
CA CYS A 71 11.76 -13.00 -2.97
C CYS A 71 12.95 -13.44 -3.84
N LEU A 72 12.70 -13.93 -5.07
CA LEU A 72 13.78 -14.33 -5.99
C LEU A 72 14.67 -13.14 -6.39
N ASP A 73 14.11 -11.95 -6.57
CA ASP A 73 14.88 -10.81 -7.09
C ASP A 73 15.71 -10.13 -6.02
N CYS A 74 15.06 -9.69 -4.94
CA CYS A 74 15.73 -8.90 -3.91
C CYS A 74 16.21 -9.73 -2.72
N GLN A 75 16.00 -11.05 -2.71
CA GLN A 75 16.44 -12.00 -1.68
C GLN A 75 15.93 -11.73 -0.25
N LEU A 76 15.00 -10.79 -0.09
CA LEU A 76 14.40 -10.41 1.20
C LEU A 76 13.16 -11.25 1.53
N TYR A 77 12.87 -11.40 2.82
CA TYR A 77 11.74 -12.18 3.30
C TYR A 77 10.41 -11.42 3.33
N VAL A 78 9.36 -12.07 2.82
CA VAL A 78 8.00 -11.53 2.70
C VAL A 78 6.95 -12.51 3.18
N CYS A 79 5.79 -11.98 3.62
CA CYS A 79 4.65 -12.80 3.98
C CYS A 79 3.82 -13.18 2.75
N ARG A 80 2.82 -14.04 2.96
CA ARG A 80 1.93 -14.50 1.89
C ARG A 80 1.21 -13.38 1.16
N SER A 81 0.77 -12.35 1.89
CA SER A 81 -0.01 -11.23 1.33
C SER A 81 0.84 -10.19 0.61
N CYS A 82 2.17 -10.24 0.77
CA CYS A 82 3.12 -9.34 0.09
C CYS A 82 3.99 -10.10 -0.91
N SER A 83 3.50 -11.24 -1.41
CA SER A 83 4.20 -12.05 -2.39
C SER A 83 3.28 -12.67 -3.42
N HIS A 84 3.78 -12.73 -4.66
CA HIS A 84 3.15 -13.33 -5.82
C HIS A 84 3.99 -14.52 -6.30
N PHE A 85 3.32 -15.58 -6.74
CA PHE A 85 4.01 -16.72 -7.33
C PHE A 85 4.26 -16.46 -8.81
N ASN A 86 5.53 -16.46 -9.22
CA ASN A 86 5.93 -16.40 -10.62
C ASN A 86 5.97 -17.83 -11.19
N LYS A 87 5.09 -18.11 -12.15
CA LYS A 87 5.01 -19.42 -12.81
C LYS A 87 6.23 -19.73 -13.68
N ASN A 88 6.86 -18.73 -14.27
CA ASN A 88 7.97 -18.90 -15.21
C ASN A 88 9.24 -19.37 -14.49
N GLU A 89 9.52 -18.78 -13.32
CA GLU A 89 10.72 -19.07 -12.52
C GLU A 89 10.43 -19.98 -11.32
N GLN A 90 9.19 -20.46 -11.19
CA GLN A 90 8.73 -21.33 -10.12
C GLN A 90 9.10 -20.84 -8.70
N GLY A 91 8.94 -19.54 -8.44
CA GLY A 91 9.27 -18.97 -7.13
C GLY A 91 8.45 -17.74 -6.76
N TRP A 92 8.76 -17.16 -5.60
CA TRP A 92 8.01 -16.05 -5.03
C TRP A 92 8.69 -14.72 -5.34
N LEU A 93 7.89 -13.73 -5.73
CA LEU A 93 8.31 -12.35 -5.87
C LEU A 93 7.55 -11.48 -4.88
N CYS A 94 8.19 -10.48 -4.28
CA CYS A 94 7.46 -9.47 -3.53
C CYS A 94 6.74 -8.50 -4.48
N ASP A 95 5.67 -7.85 -4.02
CA ASP A 95 4.85 -6.98 -4.86
C ASP A 95 5.67 -5.94 -5.65
N PRO A 96 6.65 -5.22 -5.04
CA PRO A 96 7.48 -4.29 -5.80
C PRO A 96 8.28 -4.95 -6.93
N CYS A 97 8.94 -6.09 -6.68
CA CYS A 97 9.72 -6.79 -7.70
C CYS A 97 8.85 -7.38 -8.80
N HIS A 98 7.64 -7.83 -8.44
CA HIS A 98 6.66 -8.30 -9.40
C HIS A 98 6.14 -7.18 -10.31
N MET A 99 6.00 -5.94 -9.80
CA MET A 99 5.54 -4.80 -10.60
C MET A 99 6.62 -4.20 -11.50
N THR A 100 7.91 -4.46 -11.23
CA THR A 100 9.04 -3.96 -12.02
C THR A 100 9.49 -4.91 -13.13
N ARG A 101 8.89 -6.10 -13.22
CA ARG A 101 9.11 -7.08 -14.29
C ARG A 101 7.95 -7.03 -15.28
#